data_AF-A0A1W9HDQ8-F1
#
_entry.id   AF-A0A1W9HDQ8-F1
#
_cell.length_a   1.000
_cell.length_b   1.000
_cell.length_c   1.000
_cell.angle_alpha   90.00
_cell.angle_beta   90.00
_cell.angle_gamma   90.00
#
_symmetry.space_group_name_H-M   'P 1'
#
loop_
_entity.id
_entity.type
_entity.pdbx_description
1 polymer ?
#
loop_
_entity_poly.entity_id
_entity_poly.type
_entity_poly.pdbx_seq_one_letter_code
_entity_poly.pdbx_strand_id
1 'polypeptide(L)' 'MGRHVAIELLHIAAGIALALLMAWGAAWAVPLARHDIWTVAAFAVVAILLLGLRQLARAHARDRGHG' A
#
# COMPACT_ATOMS: atom_id res chain seq x y z
N MET A 1 11.00 1.00 18.46
CA MET A 1 10.50 0.71 17.09
C MET A 1 11.60 -0.04 16.35
N GLY A 2 11.47 -1.35 16.16
CA GLY A 2 12.52 -2.18 15.54
C GLY A 2 12.75 -1.81 14.07
N ARG A 3 14.00 -1.90 13.59
CA ARG A 3 14.40 -1.53 12.22
C ARG A 3 13.54 -2.19 11.13
N HIS A 4 13.01 -3.39 11.39
CA HIS A 4 12.09 -4.11 10.49
C HIS A 4 10.75 -3.40 10.29
N VAL A 5 10.19 -2.79 11.33
CA VAL A 5 8.91 -2.08 11.25
C VAL A 5 9.03 -0.84 10.34
N ALA A 6 10.16 -0.14 10.41
CA ALA A 6 10.42 1.01 9.55
C ALA A 6 10.54 0.62 8.07
N ILE A 7 11.18 -0.52 7.78
CA ILE A 7 11.32 -1.04 6.41
C ILE A 7 9.97 -1.51 5.87
N GLU A 8 9.15 -2.16 6.69
CA GLU A 8 7.79 -2.56 6.31
C GLU A 8 6.92 -1.34 5.98
N LEU A 9 7.01 -0.30 6.81
CA LEU A 9 6.31 0.97 6.59
C LEU A 9 6.79 1.66 5.30
N LEU A 10 8.10 1.60 5.01
CA LEU A 10 8.67 2.12 3.78
C LEU A 10 8.13 1.40 2.54
N HIS A 11 7.95 0.07 2.60
CA HIS A 11 7.37 -0.70 1.50
C HIS A 11 5.90 -0.37 1.27
N ILE A 12 5.12 -0.18 2.34
CA ILE A 12 3.73 0.27 2.25
C ILE A 12 3.67 1.67 1.62
N ALA A 13 4.51 2.59 2.10
CA ALA A 13 4.60 3.95 1.57
C ALA A 13 5.03 3.96 0.09
N ALA A 14 6.00 3.13 -0.28
CA ALA A 14 6.46 3.00 -1.67
C ALA A 14 5.36 2.43 -2.58
N GLY A 15 4.61 1.42 -2.11
CA GLY A 15 3.47 0.88 -2.86
C GLY A 15 2.39 1.94 -3.11
N ILE A 16 2.04 2.72 -2.10
CA ILE A 16 1.05 3.81 -2.21
C ILE A 16 1.56 4.88 -3.18
N ALA A 17 2.83 5.30 -3.04
CA ALA A 17 3.42 6.31 -3.90
C ALA A 17 3.42 5.87 -5.37
N LEU A 18 3.80 4.62 -5.64
CA LEU A 18 3.81 4.08 -7.01
C LEU A 18 2.40 3.98 -7.60
N ALA A 19 1.41 3.56 -6.81
CA ALA A 19 0.01 3.50 -7.24
C ALA A 19 -0.51 4.90 -7.61
N LEU A 20 -0.22 5.91 -6.79
CA LEU A 20 -0.59 7.30 -7.06
C LEU A 20 0.11 7.86 -8.29
N LEU A 21 1.39 7.54 -8.48
CA LEU A 21 2.16 7.99 -9.66
C LEU A 21 1.57 7.44 -10.96
N MET A 22 1.24 6.14 -10.97
CA MET A 22 0.62 5.48 -12.11
C MET A 22 -0.79 6.04 -12.38
N ALA A 23 -1.59 6.22 -11.33
CA ALA A 23 -2.92 6.82 -11.46
C ALA A 23 -2.86 8.25 -12.01
N TRP A 24 -1.89 9.03 -11.55
CA TRP A 24 -1.67 10.40 -12.02
C TRP A 24 -1.27 10.43 -13.51
N GLY A 25 -0.32 9.57 -13.92
CA GLY A 25 0.08 9.45 -15.32
C GLY A 25 -1.08 9.00 -16.22
N ALA A 26 -1.84 8.00 -15.78
CA ALA A 26 -3.02 7.53 -16.50
C ALA A 26 -4.12 8.60 -16.60
N ALA A 27 -4.37 9.35 -15.52
CA ALA A 27 -5.37 10.42 -15.50
C ALA A 27 -4.97 11.65 -16.35
N TRP A 28 -3.68 11.80 -16.65
CA TRP A 28 -3.20 12.79 -17.61
C TRP A 28 -3.32 12.30 -19.05
N ALA A 29 -3.04 11.02 -19.31
CA ALA A 29 -3.15 10.41 -20.63
C ALA A 29 -4.61 10.21 -21.09
N VAL A 30 -5.53 9.91 -20.16
CA VAL A 30 -6.93 9.59 -20.47
C VAL A 30 -7.89 10.38 -19.56
N PRO A 31 -8.12 11.69 -19.83
CA PRO A 31 -8.91 12.56 -18.96
C PRO A 31 -10.37 12.10 -18.80
N LEU A 32 -10.93 11.48 -19.83
CA LEU A 32 -12.30 10.97 -19.84
C LEU A 32 -12.52 9.87 -18.79
N ALA A 33 -11.50 9.03 -18.56
CA ALA A 33 -11.55 7.92 -17.59
C ALA A 33 -11.00 8.32 -16.20
N ARG A 34 -10.75 9.61 -15.96
CA ARG A 34 -10.12 10.10 -14.72
C ARG A 34 -10.84 9.61 -13.47
N HIS A 35 -12.17 9.58 -13.46
CA HIS A 35 -12.94 9.12 -12.28
C HIS A 35 -12.70 7.64 -11.98
N ASP A 36 -12.74 6.77 -13.00
CA ASP A 36 -12.49 5.33 -12.85
C ASP A 36 -11.04 5.06 -12.44
N ILE A 37 -10.08 5.78 -13.03
CA ILE A 37 -8.65 5.68 -12.68
C ILE A 37 -8.43 5.99 -11.20
N TRP A 38 -9.01 7.08 -10.69
CA TRP A 38 -8.89 7.43 -9.28
C TRP A 38 -9.63 6.45 -8.37
N THR A 39 -10.75 5.88 -8.82
CA THR A 39 -11.49 4.86 -8.07
C THR A 39 -10.65 3.59 -7.92
N VAL A 40 -10.08 3.10 -9.02
CA VAL A 40 -9.18 1.93 -9.00
C VAL A 40 -7.93 2.21 -8.16
N ALA A 41 -7.35 3.41 -8.27
CA ALA A 41 -6.22 3.81 -7.45
C ALA A 41 -6.55 3.80 -5.94
N ALA A 42 -7.74 4.27 -5.56
CA ALA A 42 -8.21 4.21 -4.18
C ALA A 42 -8.34 2.76 -3.70
N PHE A 43 -8.94 1.87 -4.50
CA PHE A 43 -9.00 0.44 -4.19
C PHE A 43 -7.61 -0.19 -4.05
N ALA A 44 -6.67 0.17 -4.92
CA ALA A 44 -5.29 -0.33 -4.84
C ALA A 44 -4.61 0.12 -3.54
N VAL A 45 -4.76 1.39 -3.14
CA VAL A 45 -4.25 1.90 -1.86
C VAL A 45 -4.86 1.14 -0.67
N VAL A 46 -6.17 0.90 -0.68
CA VAL A 46 -6.85 0.10 0.35
C VAL A 46 -6.28 -1.33 0.41
N ALA A 47 -6.05 -1.98 -0.74
CA ALA A 47 -5.46 -3.30 -0.79
C ALA A 47 -4.03 -3.32 -0.23
N ILE A 48 -3.21 -2.31 -0.55
CA ILE A 48 -1.85 -2.16 -0.02
C ILE A 48 -1.88 -2.02 1.51
N LEU A 49 -2.79 -1.21 2.05
CA LEU A 49 -2.96 -1.04 3.49
C LEU A 49 -3.39 -2.35 4.17
N LEU A 50 -4.36 -3.06 3.61
CA LEU A 50 -4.82 -4.35 4.14
C LEU A 50 -3.70 -5.39 4.16
N LEU A 51 -2.90 -5.46 3.08
CA LEU A 51 -1.75 -6.34 3.02
C LEU A 51 -0.69 -5.94 4.04
N GLY A 52 -0.39 -4.65 4.19
CA GLY A 52 0.55 -4.14 5.19
C GLY A 52 0.14 -4.47 6.63
N LEU A 53 -1.13 -4.22 6.98
CA LEU A 53 -1.68 -4.56 8.29
C LEU A 53 -1.64 -6.07 8.58
N ARG A 54 -1.94 -6.90 7.57
CA ARG A 54 -1.85 -8.36 7.70
C ARG A 54 -0.42 -8.83 7.96
N GLN A 55 0.57 -8.21 7.33
CA GLN A 55 1.98 -8.54 7.57
C GLN A 55 2.41 -8.17 8.99
N LEU A 56 1.99 -7.02 9.49
CA LEU A 56 2.22 -6.62 10.89
C LEU A 56 1.56 -7.58 11.89
N ALA A 57 0.31 -7.99 11.62
CA ALA A 57 -0.38 -8.98 12.45
C ALA A 57 0.35 -10.33 12.46
N ARG A 58 0.88 -10.78 11.32
CA ARG A 58 1.69 -12.00 11.22
C ARG A 58 3.03 -11.88 11.94
N ALA A 59 3.68 -10.72 11.88
CA ALA A 59 4.93 -10.47 12.61
C ALA A 59 4.69 -10.58 14.13
N HIS A 60 3.62 -9.96 14.64
CA HIS A 60 3.24 -10.08 16.04
C HIS A 60 2.80 -11.50 16.47
N ALA A 61 2.24 -12.30 15.56
CA ALA A 61 1.92 -13.70 15.84
C ALA A 61 3.20 -14.57 15.94
N ARG A 62 4.23 -14.28 15.12
CA ARG A 62 5.51 -14.99 15.18
C ARG A 62 6.32 -14.66 16.44
N ASP A 63 6.27 -13.42 16.90
CA ASP A 63 6.89 -13.02 18.18
C ASP A 63 6.22 -13.70 19.38
N ARG A 64 4.90 -13.91 19.34
CA ARG A 64 4.16 -14.59 20.42
C ARG A 64 4.29 -16.12 20.43
N GLY A 65 4.82 -16.73 19.37
CA GLY A 65 5.05 -18.18 19.31
C GLY A 65 6.39 -18.65 19.88
N HIS A 66 7.26 -17.72 20.29
CA HIS A 66 8.58 -18.01 20.88
C HIS A 66 8.70 -17.59 22.36
N GLY A 67 7.57 -17.39 23.05
CA GLY A 67 7.49 -17.18 24.50
C GLY A 67 6.70 -18.29 25.16
#